data_AF-A0A285HH41-F1
#
_entry.id   AF-A0A285HH41-F1
#
_cell.length_a   1.000
_cell.length_b   1.000
_cell.length_c   1.000
_cell.angle_alpha   90.00
_cell.angle_beta   90.00
_cell.angle_gamma   90.00
#
_symmetry.space_group_name_H-M   'P 1'
#
loop_
_entity.id
_entity.type
_entity.pdbx_description
1 polymer ?
#
loop_
_entity_poly.entity_id
_entity_poly.type
_entity_poly.pdbx_seq_one_letter_code
_entity_poly.pdbx_strand_id
1 'polypeptide(L)' 'MLPLPEHMDKGRIFSASTFLRGGVDFEKIKELAGWLTSVPAGIGPVVLAVLMCNVLYALKYSLNIDL' A
#
# COMPACT_ATOMS: atom_id res chain seq x y z
N MET A 1 6.63 22.87 15.85
CA MET A 1 6.76 21.74 14.90
C MET A 1 7.90 20.89 15.39
N LEU A 2 7.63 19.68 15.87
CA LEU A 2 8.68 18.82 16.43
C LEU A 2 9.62 18.38 15.27
N PRO A 3 10.95 18.46 15.44
CA PRO A 3 11.88 18.01 14.41
C PRO A 3 11.76 16.50 14.24
N LEU A 4 11.66 16.05 13.00
CA LEU A 4 11.56 14.62 12.68
C LEU A 4 12.91 13.93 13.00
N PRO A 5 12.89 12.71 13.57
CA PRO A 5 14.10 11.94 13.86
C PRO A 5 15.01 11.74 12.64
N GLU A 6 16.32 11.81 12.84
CA GLU A 6 17.36 11.74 11.78
C GLU A 6 17.38 10.44 10.97
N HIS A 7 16.74 9.37 11.46
CA HIS A 7 16.63 8.09 10.77
C HIS A 7 15.45 8.00 9.80
N MET A 8 14.63 9.06 9.71
CA MET A 8 13.44 9.09 8.87
C MET A 8 13.80 9.63 7.47
N ASP A 9 14.15 8.72 6.56
CA ASP A 9 14.40 9.04 5.16
C ASP A 9 13.11 9.60 4.52
N LYS A 10 13.12 10.89 4.15
CA LYS A 10 11.94 11.67 3.73
C LYS A 10 11.35 11.27 2.38
N GLY A 11 11.74 10.14 1.78
CA GLY A 11 11.31 9.83 0.42
C GLY A 11 11.57 8.43 -0.09
N ARG A 12 11.88 7.43 0.75
CA ARG A 12 12.19 6.08 0.24
C ARG A 12 11.51 4.98 1.06
N ILE A 13 10.35 4.53 0.57
CA ILE A 13 9.60 3.38 1.14
C ILE A 13 10.10 2.03 0.57
N PHE A 14 11.29 2.00 -0.02
CA PHE A 14 11.85 0.81 -0.63
C PHE A 14 13.29 0.61 -0.16
N SER A 15 13.48 -0.43 0.65
CA SER A 15 14.81 -0.99 0.96
C SER A 15 15.43 -1.53 -0.32
N ALA A 16 16.72 -1.23 -0.55
CA ALA A 16 17.51 -1.67 -1.70
C ALA A 16 17.87 -3.18 -1.65
N SER A 17 16.96 -4.03 -1.16
CA SER A 17 17.06 -5.49 -1.25
C SER A 17 16.34 -5.97 -2.51
N THR A 18 16.95 -6.90 -3.25
CA THR A 18 16.33 -7.55 -4.43
C THR A 18 15.04 -8.31 -4.09
N PHE A 19 14.79 -8.59 -2.81
CA PHE A 19 13.57 -9.21 -2.32
C PHE A 19 12.78 -8.23 -1.45
N LEU A 20 11.49 -8.06 -1.76
CA LEU A 20 10.58 -7.22 -1.00
C LEU A 20 9.84 -8.08 0.03
N ARG A 21 9.98 -7.76 1.32
CA ARG A 21 9.28 -8.45 2.41
C ARG A 21 8.14 -7.61 2.95
N GLY A 22 7.08 -8.28 3.40
CA GLY A 22 5.97 -7.64 4.11
C GLY A 22 6.35 -7.29 5.55
N GLY A 23 5.45 -6.62 6.26
CA GLY A 23 5.64 -6.26 7.67
C GLY A 23 5.44 -7.42 8.66
N VAL A 24 5.28 -8.65 8.19
CA VAL A 24 4.96 -9.82 9.01
C VAL A 24 5.85 -11.02 8.64
N ASP A 25 6.11 -11.87 9.63
CA ASP A 25 6.81 -13.15 9.45
C ASP A 25 5.81 -14.22 8.97
N PHE A 26 5.78 -14.44 7.65
CA PHE A 26 4.81 -15.32 6.99
C PHE A 26 4.76 -16.72 7.60
N GLU A 27 5.92 -17.33 7.84
CA GLU A 27 6.00 -18.72 8.33
C GLU A 27 5.40 -18.88 9.71
N LYS A 28 5.53 -17.87 10.58
CA LYS A 28 4.97 -17.93 11.94
C LYS A 28 3.46 -17.79 11.99
N ILE A 29 2.85 -17.12 11.01
CA ILE A 29 1.43 -16.74 11.08
C ILE A 29 0.54 -17.50 10.09
N LYS A 30 1.11 -18.24 9.13
CA LYS A 30 0.34 -18.96 8.09
C LYS A 30 -0.65 -19.99 8.63
N GLU A 31 -0.40 -20.55 9.81
CA GLU A 31 -1.28 -21.54 10.45
C GLU A 31 -2.37 -20.89 11.32
N LEU A 32 -2.20 -19.62 11.68
CA LEU A 32 -3.13 -18.85 12.52
C LEU A 32 -4.05 -17.95 11.70
N ALA A 33 -3.56 -17.42 10.58
CA ALA A 33 -4.28 -16.50 9.74
C ALA A 33 -5.31 -17.24 8.87
N GLY A 34 -6.56 -16.76 8.84
CA GLY A 34 -7.57 -17.30 7.92
C GLY A 34 -7.24 -16.98 6.46
N TRP A 35 -6.66 -15.81 6.20
CA TRP A 35 -6.24 -15.33 4.87
C TRP A 35 -4.96 -14.52 5.00
N LEU A 36 -4.05 -14.67 4.02
CA LEU A 36 -2.81 -13.91 3.91
C LEU A 36 -2.69 -13.29 2.53
N THR A 37 -2.29 -12.01 2.47
CA THR A 37 -1.94 -11.34 1.22
C THR A 37 -0.47 -11.59 0.88
N SER A 38 -0.18 -11.97 -0.37
CA SER A 38 1.19 -12.19 -0.81
C SER A 38 2.03 -10.92 -0.81
N VAL A 39 3.34 -11.08 -0.64
CA VAL A 39 4.32 -10.02 -0.87
C VAL A 39 5.48 -10.62 -1.69
N PRO A 40 5.86 -10.01 -2.82
CA PRO A 40 5.23 -8.84 -3.47
C PRO A 40 3.85 -9.15 -4.09
N ALA A 41 3.21 -8.11 -4.64
CA ALA A 41 1.95 -8.16 -5.42
C ALA A 41 0.60 -8.32 -4.68
N GLY A 42 0.56 -8.27 -3.35
CA GLY A 42 -0.70 -8.24 -2.59
C GLY A 42 -1.38 -6.86 -2.58
N ILE A 43 -1.19 -6.11 -1.50
CA ILE A 43 -1.97 -4.88 -1.23
C ILE A 43 -1.59 -3.72 -2.18
N GLY A 44 -0.35 -3.66 -2.66
CA GLY A 44 0.14 -2.56 -3.50
C GLY A 44 -0.73 -2.28 -4.74
N PRO A 45 -0.96 -3.28 -5.61
CA PRO A 45 -1.84 -3.12 -6.77
C PRO A 45 -3.29 -2.75 -6.41
N VAL A 46 -3.83 -3.28 -5.31
CA VAL A 46 -5.19 -2.97 -4.85
C VAL A 46 -5.30 -1.51 -4.43
N VAL A 47 -4.32 -0.98 -3.70
CA VAL A 47 -4.29 0.43 -3.29
C VAL A 47 -4.25 1.35 -4.51
N LEU A 48 -3.45 1.01 -5.52
CA LEU A 48 -3.41 1.78 -6.77
C LEU A 48 -4.77 1.76 -7.47
N ALA A 49 -5.40 0.59 -7.59
CA ALA A 49 -6.72 0.47 -8.20
C ALA A 49 -7.78 1.30 -7.47
N VAL A 50 -7.83 1.22 -6.13
CA VAL A 50 -8.77 1.99 -5.31
C VAL A 50 -8.52 3.50 -5.44
N LEU A 51 -7.26 3.93 -5.52
CA LEU A 51 -6.94 5.34 -5.77
C LEU A 51 -7.50 5.78 -7.14
N MET A 52 -7.36 4.98 -8.19
CA MET A 52 -7.93 5.29 -9.50
C MET A 52 -9.46 5.35 -9.45
N CYS A 53 -10.12 4.41 -8.75
CA CYS A 53 -11.56 4.46 -8.53
C CYS A 53 -11.99 5.76 -7.84
N ASN A 54 -11.25 6.19 -6.81
CA ASN A 54 -11.55 7.45 -6.11
C ASN A 54 -11.39 8.68 -7.02
N VAL A 55 -10.41 8.68 -7.93
CA VAL A 55 -10.27 9.73 -8.95
C VAL A 55 -11.47 9.75 -9.90
N LEU A 56 -11.92 8.58 -10.36
CA LEU A 56 -13.11 8.48 -11.21
C LEU A 56 -14.38 8.93 -10.49
N TYR A 57 -14.56 8.55 -9.22
CA TYR A 57 -15.68 9.03 -8.42
C TYR A 57 -15.63 10.55 -8.23
N ALA A 58 -14.47 11.11 -7.90
CA ALA A 58 -14.32 12.57 -7.76
C ALA A 58 -14.64 13.30 -9.07
N LEU A 59 -14.22 12.76 -10.22
CA LEU A 59 -14.56 13.30 -11.53
C LEU A 59 -16.07 13.25 -11.80
N LYS A 60 -16.71 12.11 -11.51
CA LYS A 60 -18.16 11.89 -11.60
C LYS A 60 -18.92 12.99 -10.85
N TYR A 61 -18.55 13.22 -9.59
CA TYR A 61 -19.18 14.23 -8.73
C TYR A 61 -18.87 15.67 -9.18
N SER A 62 -17.64 15.96 -9.59
CA SER A 62 -17.24 17.31 -9.99
C SER A 62 -17.89 17.78 -11.28
N LEU A 63 -18.20 16.86 -12.20
CA LEU A 63 -18.78 17.19 -13.50
C LEU A 63 -20.26 16.81 -13.62
N ASN A 64 -20.84 16.16 -12.60
CA ASN A 64 -22.20 15.63 -12.61
C ASN A 64 -22.50 14.77 -13.86
N ILE A 65 -21.51 13.96 -14.26
CA ILE A 65 -21.61 13.00 -15.36
C ILE A 65 -21.77 11.60 -14.80
N ASP A 66 -22.34 10.67 -15.57
CA ASP A 66 -22.29 9.25 -15.25
C ASP A 66 -21.13 8.60 -16.02
N LEU A 67 -20.32 7.80 -15.32
CA LEU A 67 -19.09 7.17 -15.81
C LEU A 67 -19.24 5.65 -15.81
#